data_AF-A0A5N5FP08-F1
#
_entry.id   AF-A0A5N5FP08-F1
#
_cell.length_a   1.000
_cell.length_b   1.000
_cell.length_c   1.000
_cell.angle_alpha   90.00
_cell.angle_beta   90.00
_cell.angle_gamma   90.00
#
_symmetry.space_group_name_H-M   'P 1'
#
loop_
_entity.id
_entity.type
_entity.pdbx_description
1 polymer ?
#
loop_
_entity_poly.entity_id
_entity_poly.type
_entity_poly.pdbx_seq_one_letter_code
_entity_poly.pdbx_strand_id
1 'polypeptide(L)'
;MEELETLEALGIFESETFCKISHEILCKCSDEENLHRRTMILFDLLGKYRWGEKVVLVLTSFAASYGEFRLLMQLNSCIPMAISVAMLKQLPTDVSPLKPQFNALSLLVDAMVDVTKCIIKFEKLPLSRVELDNETKAVAKSQIYIAVYWIIRGILKCSSQITDSTALKSDQCSDSTIIATWELVSLAYQLRSIYDHLRQQVEVCHHQTETKLYHKLLNIFKETQVDNQEVLSLLFALRDDFPLKQCSSQAKLGVSDLKSKVVILLISKPELLSIEESLFLVQQTHNHPHNKDVEASYAIVWVPIPVSSTWTNAEKENFEYLSNSLPWYSIRQPWLPNSAVVTFIKEAWYCKSEPVLVVLNSQGTVTNPNAIDMLFIWGARAYPFSASREKELWQEQNWTLHFLIDEIDPLLTKRVEEGRNICIYGSNSIDWIVEFTAKMEIIKRAGVQLEMVYVGKRNSTPHVKDILANVSYKNLSSALPSMKTHFFWLRLDSIRRSKLRLGKPENYTDNVLDEVSALLDIDNNDENWAVIGRGSNSIDIIRLEGPKMMECLDLFPSWGGNLAELGFFGALRHALAPPILPRPCGHDFTHPSKEQGEGVVVCGKCKHPMKKFVMYK
;
A
#
# COMPACT_ATOMS: atom_id res chain seq x y z
N MET A 1 -2.69 8.90 27.71
CA MET A 1 -2.73 7.53 28.26
C MET A 1 -1.80 6.61 27.47
N GLU A 2 -1.89 6.51 26.14
CA GLU A 2 -0.92 5.70 25.35
C GLU A 2 0.55 6.17 25.45
N GLU A 3 0.82 7.49 25.56
CA GLU A 3 2.17 8.00 25.84
C GLU A 3 2.60 7.80 27.32
N LEU A 4 1.66 7.47 28.22
CA LEU A 4 1.95 7.12 29.61
C LEU A 4 2.21 5.62 29.78
N GLU A 5 1.50 4.76 29.04
CA GLU A 5 1.72 3.31 29.04
C GLU A 5 3.11 2.93 28.47
N THR A 6 3.63 3.73 27.55
CA THR A 6 5.01 3.60 27.06
C THR A 6 6.07 4.01 28.10
N LEU A 7 5.72 4.85 29.08
CA LEU A 7 6.60 5.23 30.18
C LEU A 7 6.58 4.19 31.32
N GLU A 8 5.46 3.50 31.55
CA GLU A 8 5.38 2.35 32.48
C GLU A 8 6.16 1.13 31.98
N ALA A 9 6.13 0.85 30.67
CA ALA A 9 6.88 -0.27 30.07
C ALA A 9 8.42 -0.10 30.12
N LEU A 10 8.93 1.10 30.42
CA LEU A 10 10.35 1.41 30.52
C LEU A 10 10.92 1.31 31.95
N GLY A 11 10.14 0.91 32.96
CA GLY A 11 10.62 0.78 34.35
C GLY A 11 11.08 2.11 34.99
N ILE A 12 10.61 3.26 34.47
CA ILE A 12 11.11 4.59 34.86
C ILE A 12 10.68 4.99 36.27
N PHE A 13 9.62 4.40 36.82
CA PHE A 13 9.19 4.64 38.21
C PHE A 13 10.13 4.05 39.27
N GLU A 14 11.12 3.22 38.89
CA GLU A 14 12.20 2.73 39.78
C GLU A 14 13.58 3.31 39.46
N SER A 15 13.67 4.34 38.62
CA SER A 15 14.94 4.96 38.27
C SER A 15 15.44 5.86 39.39
N GLU A 16 16.63 5.55 39.94
CA GLU A 16 17.40 6.41 40.86
C GLU A 16 17.46 7.89 40.39
N THR A 17 17.41 8.11 39.07
CA THR A 17 17.41 9.45 38.46
C THR A 17 16.13 10.23 38.78
N PHE A 18 14.96 9.58 38.73
CA PHE A 18 13.69 10.24 39.00
C PHE A 18 13.59 10.67 40.47
N CYS A 19 13.99 9.79 41.40
CA CYS A 19 14.05 10.11 42.82
C CYS A 19 14.97 11.31 43.10
N LYS A 20 16.14 11.37 42.44
CA LYS A 20 17.07 12.52 42.54
C LYS A 20 16.46 13.81 42.01
N ILE A 21 15.79 13.76 40.85
CA ILE A 21 15.11 14.93 40.28
C ILE A 21 13.98 15.40 41.21
N SER A 22 13.10 14.49 41.66
CA SER A 22 12.01 14.83 42.57
C SER A 22 12.51 15.39 43.91
N HIS A 23 13.59 14.83 44.46
CA HIS A 23 14.25 15.40 45.65
C HIS A 23 14.72 16.82 45.40
N GLU A 24 15.41 17.05 44.28
CA GLU A 24 15.87 18.36 43.85
C GLU A 24 14.74 19.32 43.43
N ILE A 25 13.51 18.86 43.24
CA ILE A 25 12.34 19.73 43.03
C ILE A 25 11.68 20.08 44.37
N LEU A 26 11.57 19.12 45.29
CA LEU A 26 10.77 19.23 46.52
C LEU A 26 11.52 19.82 47.72
N CYS A 27 12.86 19.89 47.68
CA CYS A 27 13.62 20.59 48.74
C CYS A 27 13.20 22.08 48.84
N LYS A 28 13.10 22.63 50.06
CA LYS A 28 12.66 24.02 50.29
C LYS A 28 13.71 25.04 49.84
N CYS A 29 13.27 26.19 49.30
CA CYS A 29 14.11 27.32 48.93
C CYS A 29 13.56 28.64 49.47
N SER A 30 14.41 29.46 50.10
CA SER A 30 14.04 30.81 50.58
C SER A 30 14.46 31.95 49.64
N ASP A 31 15.44 31.76 48.73
CA ASP A 31 16.11 32.87 48.00
C ASP A 31 16.34 32.62 46.48
N GLU A 32 16.41 33.70 45.68
CA GLU A 32 16.61 33.65 44.21
C GLU A 32 17.97 33.07 43.76
N GLU A 33 19.05 33.32 44.51
CA GLU A 33 20.39 32.79 44.22
C GLU A 33 20.42 31.25 44.34
N ASN A 34 19.57 30.72 45.22
CA ASN A 34 19.41 29.28 45.43
C ASN A 34 18.61 28.62 44.27
N LEU A 35 17.64 29.32 43.69
CA LEU A 35 16.88 28.86 42.52
C LEU A 35 17.76 28.67 41.28
N HIS A 36 18.66 29.62 41.01
CA HIS A 36 19.62 29.49 39.91
C HIS A 36 20.55 28.28 40.13
N ARG A 37 21.14 28.18 41.33
CA ARG A 37 22.04 27.07 41.69
C ARG A 37 21.38 25.70 41.49
N ARG A 38 20.13 25.53 41.94
CA ARG A 38 19.38 24.26 41.77
C ARG A 38 19.03 23.98 40.31
N THR A 39 18.72 25.00 39.53
CA THR A 39 18.54 24.86 38.08
C THR A 39 19.81 24.29 37.43
N MET A 40 20.99 24.76 37.84
CA MET A 40 22.27 24.25 37.36
C MET A 40 22.55 22.80 37.82
N ILE A 41 22.23 22.45 39.08
CA ILE A 41 22.33 21.06 39.58
C ILE A 41 21.46 20.11 38.75
N LEU A 42 20.23 20.51 38.42
CA LEU A 42 19.36 19.73 37.55
C LEU A 42 19.94 19.59 36.13
N PHE A 43 20.61 20.63 35.61
CA PHE A 43 21.29 20.52 34.32
C PHE A 43 22.46 19.54 34.32
N ASP A 44 23.26 19.52 35.39
CA ASP A 44 24.36 18.59 35.58
C ASP A 44 23.85 17.14 35.68
N LEU A 45 22.81 16.93 36.49
CA LEU A 45 22.15 15.62 36.64
C LEU A 45 21.60 15.10 35.30
N LEU A 46 21.08 16.02 34.48
CA LEU A 46 20.48 15.73 33.18
C LEU A 46 21.47 15.86 32.01
N GLY A 47 22.78 15.98 32.28
CA GLY A 47 23.81 16.30 31.28
C GLY A 47 23.77 15.44 30.01
N LYS A 48 23.48 14.14 30.16
CA LYS A 48 23.44 13.13 29.09
C LYS A 48 22.21 13.18 28.17
N TYR A 49 21.15 13.89 28.56
CA TYR A 49 19.87 13.91 27.84
C TYR A 49 19.80 15.08 26.85
N ARG A 50 18.98 14.92 25.80
CA ARG A 50 18.63 16.01 24.86
C ARG A 50 17.78 17.06 25.55
N TRP A 51 17.74 18.28 25.01
CA TRP A 51 17.10 19.42 25.67
C TRP A 51 15.59 19.23 25.89
N GLY A 52 14.87 18.65 24.93
CA GLY A 52 13.48 18.25 25.11
C GLY A 52 13.30 17.17 26.17
N GLU A 53 14.16 16.14 26.18
CA GLU A 53 14.15 15.06 27.17
C GLU A 53 14.40 15.59 28.60
N LYS A 54 15.33 16.54 28.78
CA LYS A 54 15.57 17.18 30.08
C LYS A 54 14.28 17.77 30.65
N VAL A 55 13.56 18.52 29.82
CA VAL A 55 12.32 19.19 30.25
C VAL A 55 11.22 18.17 30.54
N VAL A 56 11.05 17.15 29.69
CA VAL A 56 10.06 16.08 29.92
C VAL A 56 10.32 15.39 31.24
N LEU A 57 11.57 15.01 31.54
CA LEU A 57 11.92 14.34 32.80
C LEU A 57 11.59 15.21 34.03
N VAL A 58 11.92 16.50 33.99
CA VAL A 58 11.63 17.44 35.10
C VAL A 58 10.14 17.70 35.24
N LEU A 59 9.42 17.91 34.13
CA LEU A 59 7.95 18.09 34.15
C LEU A 59 7.24 16.85 34.67
N THR A 60 7.63 15.65 34.24
CA THR A 60 7.06 14.40 34.75
C THR A 60 7.33 14.21 36.23
N SER A 61 8.53 14.59 36.70
CA SER A 61 8.90 14.56 38.13
C SER A 61 8.07 15.54 38.98
N PHE A 62 7.66 16.66 38.39
CA PHE A 62 6.80 17.66 39.03
C PHE A 62 5.29 17.31 38.94
N ALA A 63 4.88 16.58 37.90
CA ALA A 63 3.47 16.33 37.58
C ALA A 63 2.70 15.67 38.73
N ALA A 64 3.31 14.76 39.47
CA ALA A 64 2.68 14.12 40.63
C ALA A 64 2.36 15.13 41.74
N SER A 65 3.34 15.96 42.12
CA SER A 65 3.15 17.00 43.15
C SER A 65 2.11 18.06 42.74
N TYR A 66 2.14 18.49 41.48
CA TYR A 66 1.17 19.45 40.97
C TYR A 66 -0.23 18.84 40.84
N GLY A 67 -0.33 17.61 40.34
CA GLY A 67 -1.59 16.91 40.16
C GLY A 67 -2.31 16.71 41.49
N GLU A 68 -1.59 16.32 42.54
CA GLU A 68 -2.14 16.20 43.88
C GLU A 68 -2.65 17.54 44.42
N PHE A 69 -1.84 18.60 44.34
CA PHE A 69 -2.25 19.95 44.75
C PHE A 69 -3.47 20.45 43.97
N ARG A 70 -3.50 20.21 42.65
CA ARG A 70 -4.62 20.59 41.78
C ARG A 70 -5.91 19.86 42.14
N LEU A 71 -5.84 18.56 42.40
CA LEU A 71 -6.99 17.76 42.83
C LEU A 71 -7.53 18.27 44.17
N LEU A 72 -6.64 18.56 45.13
CA LEU A 72 -7.04 19.14 46.42
C LEU A 72 -7.74 20.49 46.23
N MET A 73 -7.18 21.40 45.43
CA MET A 73 -7.79 22.71 45.15
C MET A 73 -9.15 22.62 44.45
N GLN A 74 -9.36 21.64 43.58
CA GLN A 74 -10.62 21.47 42.85
C GLN A 74 -11.71 20.79 43.68
N LEU A 75 -11.35 19.83 44.53
CA LEU A 75 -12.30 18.96 45.22
C LEU A 75 -12.63 19.42 46.64
N ASN A 76 -11.86 20.36 47.21
CA ASN A 76 -12.05 20.84 48.60
C ASN A 76 -13.44 21.41 48.86
N SER A 77 -14.10 22.01 47.85
CA SER A 77 -15.46 22.57 47.99
C SER A 77 -16.58 21.55 47.86
N CYS A 78 -16.28 20.30 47.48
CA CYS A 78 -17.31 19.33 47.07
C CYS A 78 -17.19 17.96 47.74
N ILE A 79 -15.99 17.53 48.18
CA ILE A 79 -15.76 16.16 48.66
C ILE A 79 -15.19 16.17 50.09
N PRO A 80 -15.90 15.57 51.08
CA PRO A 80 -15.45 15.51 52.48
C PRO A 80 -14.06 14.85 52.67
N MET A 81 -13.72 13.84 51.87
CA MET A 81 -12.38 13.22 51.92
C MET A 81 -11.27 14.17 51.48
N ALA A 82 -11.51 15.02 50.47
CA ALA A 82 -10.53 16.00 50.02
C ALA A 82 -10.24 17.04 51.13
N ILE A 83 -11.27 17.42 51.89
CA ILE A 83 -11.14 18.27 53.09
C ILE A 83 -10.26 17.57 54.14
N SER A 84 -10.50 16.29 54.43
CA SER A 84 -9.68 15.52 55.39
C SER A 84 -8.21 15.41 54.97
N VAL A 85 -7.94 15.17 53.68
CA VAL A 85 -6.57 15.12 53.14
C VAL A 85 -5.92 16.52 53.18
N ALA A 86 -6.66 17.57 52.85
CA ALA A 86 -6.18 18.95 52.95
C ALA A 86 -5.80 19.33 54.40
N MET A 87 -6.62 18.93 55.39
CA MET A 87 -6.32 19.12 56.81
C MET A 87 -5.06 18.35 57.25
N LEU A 88 -4.89 17.10 56.81
CA LEU A 88 -3.67 16.31 57.08
C LEU A 88 -2.41 16.95 56.48
N LYS A 89 -2.55 17.59 55.31
CA LYS A 89 -1.48 18.34 54.64
C LYS A 89 -1.37 19.80 55.10
N GLN A 90 -2.07 20.17 56.17
CA GLN A 90 -2.01 21.51 56.77
C GLN A 90 -2.39 22.66 55.82
N LEU A 91 -3.22 22.41 54.80
CA LEU A 91 -3.79 23.49 54.01
C LEU A 91 -4.86 24.26 54.80
N PRO A 92 -5.05 25.57 54.53
CA PRO A 92 -6.14 26.36 55.10
C PRO A 92 -7.52 25.73 54.84
N THR A 93 -8.40 25.76 55.83
CA THR A 93 -9.79 25.27 55.71
C THR A 93 -10.61 26.07 54.69
N ASP A 94 -10.37 27.37 54.59
CA ASP A 94 -10.83 28.20 53.47
C ASP A 94 -9.72 28.36 52.43
N VAL A 95 -9.91 27.75 51.26
CA VAL A 95 -8.98 27.80 50.12
C VAL A 95 -9.27 28.97 49.17
N SER A 96 -10.33 29.77 49.44
CA SER A 96 -10.66 30.95 48.65
C SER A 96 -9.50 31.94 48.46
N PRO A 97 -8.63 32.19 49.46
CA PRO A 97 -7.50 33.13 49.31
C PRO A 97 -6.38 32.58 48.42
N LEU A 98 -6.30 31.25 48.24
CA LEU A 98 -5.29 30.58 47.42
C LEU A 98 -5.71 30.48 45.94
N LYS A 99 -6.96 30.80 45.62
CA LYS A 99 -7.52 30.68 44.26
C LYS A 99 -6.76 31.52 43.21
N PRO A 100 -6.36 32.78 43.46
CA PRO A 100 -5.54 33.55 42.52
C PRO A 100 -4.17 32.91 42.27
N GLN A 101 -3.52 32.42 43.33
CA GLN A 101 -2.23 31.74 43.26
C GLN A 101 -2.34 30.42 42.47
N PHE A 102 -3.39 29.64 42.72
CA PHE A 102 -3.68 28.41 41.97
C PHE A 102 -3.88 28.68 40.48
N ASN A 103 -4.65 29.72 40.13
CA ASN A 103 -4.85 30.12 38.73
C ASN A 103 -3.54 30.54 38.06
N ALA A 104 -2.70 31.31 38.76
CA ALA A 104 -1.37 31.70 38.27
C ALA A 104 -0.45 30.49 38.06
N LEU A 105 -0.51 29.51 38.96
CA LEU A 105 0.26 28.28 38.86
C LEU A 105 -0.21 27.43 37.66
N SER A 106 -1.52 27.28 37.46
CA SER A 106 -2.07 26.60 36.28
C SER A 106 -1.62 27.28 34.99
N LEU A 107 -1.71 28.61 34.92
CA LEU A 107 -1.29 29.39 33.75
C LEU A 107 0.20 29.19 33.43
N LEU A 108 1.06 29.13 34.46
CA LEU A 108 2.49 28.90 34.30
C LEU A 108 2.77 27.47 33.81
N VAL A 109 2.11 26.46 34.40
CA VAL A 109 2.24 25.05 33.97
C VAL A 109 1.79 24.85 32.53
N ASP A 110 0.67 25.45 32.13
CA ASP A 110 0.19 25.40 30.75
C ASP A 110 1.23 25.98 29.78
N ALA A 111 1.81 27.15 30.12
CA ALA A 111 2.87 27.76 29.32
C ALA A 111 4.13 26.87 29.22
N MET A 112 4.55 26.22 30.32
CA MET A 112 5.67 25.28 30.29
C MET A 112 5.40 24.10 29.36
N VAL A 113 4.20 23.53 29.41
CA VAL A 113 3.80 22.41 28.55
C VAL A 113 3.81 22.81 27.08
N ASP A 114 3.29 23.99 26.74
CA ASP A 114 3.26 24.48 25.35
C ASP A 114 4.67 24.72 24.80
N VAL A 115 5.55 25.36 25.58
CA VAL A 115 6.96 25.53 25.21
C VAL A 115 7.65 24.17 25.03
N THR A 116 7.38 23.22 25.92
CA THR A 116 7.95 21.86 25.84
C THR A 116 7.53 21.14 24.56
N LYS A 117 6.24 21.20 24.21
CA LYS A 117 5.73 20.65 22.95
C LYS A 117 6.42 21.27 21.73
N CYS A 118 6.68 22.58 21.78
CA CYS A 118 7.40 23.29 20.71
C CYS A 118 8.85 22.82 20.57
N ILE A 119 9.58 22.65 21.70
CA ILE A 119 10.95 22.10 21.72
C ILE A 119 10.97 20.69 21.13
N ILE A 120 10.04 19.82 21.55
CA ILE A 120 9.93 18.44 21.03
C ILE A 120 9.66 18.45 19.52
N LYS A 121 8.80 19.35 19.03
CA LYS A 121 8.53 19.49 17.59
C LYS A 121 9.81 19.82 16.80
N PHE A 122 10.68 20.67 17.34
CA PHE A 122 11.97 20.98 16.74
C PHE A 122 12.94 19.80 16.77
N GLU A 123 13.08 19.12 17.91
CA GLU A 123 13.99 17.97 18.04
C GLU A 123 13.59 16.77 17.19
N LYS A 124 12.29 16.67 16.82
CA LYS A 124 11.75 15.66 15.89
C LYS A 124 12.02 15.96 14.40
N LEU A 125 12.66 17.09 14.08
CA LEU A 125 13.08 17.39 12.70
C LEU A 125 14.24 16.46 12.29
N PRO A 126 14.27 15.95 11.05
CA PRO A 126 15.31 15.04 10.55
C PRO A 126 16.64 15.77 10.23
N LEU A 127 17.17 16.51 11.20
CA LEU A 127 18.36 17.37 11.06
C LEU A 127 19.66 16.60 10.82
N SER A 128 19.67 15.27 10.98
CA SER A 128 20.80 14.40 10.64
C SER A 128 20.91 14.13 9.13
N ARG A 129 19.80 14.26 8.39
CA ARG A 129 19.73 13.94 6.95
C ARG A 129 19.46 15.14 6.06
N VAL A 130 18.99 16.23 6.66
CA VAL A 130 18.70 17.50 5.99
C VAL A 130 19.36 18.61 6.80
N GLU A 131 20.37 19.24 6.21
CA GLU A 131 21.05 20.35 6.86
C GLU A 131 20.20 21.62 6.78
N LEU A 132 19.93 22.20 7.95
CA LEU A 132 19.30 23.51 8.06
C LEU A 132 20.34 24.62 7.80
N ASP A 133 19.86 25.82 7.46
CA ASP A 133 20.71 27.00 7.47
C ASP A 133 21.34 27.22 8.87
N ASN A 134 22.62 27.58 8.90
CA ASN A 134 23.42 27.64 10.13
C ASN A 134 22.91 28.73 11.08
N GLU A 135 22.51 29.88 10.55
CA GLU A 135 21.99 30.99 11.36
C GLU A 135 20.63 30.60 11.96
N THR A 136 19.72 30.09 11.13
CA THR A 136 18.39 29.64 11.56
C THR A 136 18.48 28.57 12.66
N LYS A 137 19.38 27.60 12.49
CA LYS A 137 19.64 26.53 13.47
C LYS A 137 20.21 27.07 14.78
N ALA A 138 21.15 28.02 14.71
CA ALA A 138 21.78 28.60 15.89
C ALA A 138 20.79 29.45 16.71
N VAL A 139 19.95 30.23 16.03
CA VAL A 139 18.89 31.04 16.66
C VAL A 139 17.90 30.13 17.40
N ALA A 140 17.39 29.10 16.73
CA ALA A 140 16.45 28.15 17.34
C ALA A 140 17.05 27.45 18.56
N LYS A 141 18.30 26.93 18.45
CA LYS A 141 19.00 26.29 19.58
C LYS A 141 19.18 27.22 20.76
N SER A 142 19.60 28.47 20.52
CA SER A 142 19.80 29.46 21.59
C SER A 142 18.50 29.73 22.35
N GLN A 143 17.38 29.87 21.62
CA GLN A 143 16.06 30.04 22.24
C GLN A 143 15.61 28.79 23.00
N ILE A 144 15.91 27.58 22.52
CA ILE A 144 15.64 26.34 23.26
C ILE A 144 16.39 26.33 24.60
N TYR A 145 17.67 26.71 24.62
CA TYR A 145 18.46 26.72 25.87
C TYR A 145 17.86 27.68 26.90
N ILE A 146 17.48 28.88 26.45
CA ILE A 146 16.80 29.88 27.28
C ILE A 146 15.44 29.33 27.77
N ALA A 147 14.65 28.75 26.88
CA ALA A 147 13.35 28.17 27.21
C ALA A 147 13.45 27.09 28.28
N VAL A 148 14.36 26.14 28.11
CA VAL A 148 14.57 25.03 29.05
C VAL A 148 14.97 25.55 30.43
N TYR A 149 15.87 26.54 30.49
CA TYR A 149 16.24 27.20 31.75
C TYR A 149 15.01 27.78 32.47
N TRP A 150 14.17 28.53 31.76
CA TRP A 150 12.99 29.15 32.35
C TRP A 150 11.90 28.15 32.74
N ILE A 151 11.75 27.03 32.02
CA ILE A 151 10.83 25.95 32.40
C ILE A 151 11.28 25.31 33.71
N ILE A 152 12.54 24.88 33.82
CA ILE A 152 13.07 24.25 35.04
C ILE A 152 12.97 25.22 36.22
N ARG A 153 13.37 26.49 36.02
CA ARG A 153 13.30 27.53 37.06
C ARG A 153 11.86 27.77 37.51
N GLY A 154 10.91 27.81 36.57
CA GLY A 154 9.50 27.96 36.90
C GLY A 154 8.93 26.75 37.64
N ILE A 155 9.35 25.52 37.31
CA ILE A 155 8.95 24.30 38.03
C ILE A 155 9.41 24.36 39.50
N LEU A 156 10.67 24.75 39.73
CA LEU A 156 11.20 24.94 41.08
C LEU A 156 10.40 26.01 41.85
N LYS A 157 10.01 27.10 41.18
CA LYS A 157 9.19 28.16 41.78
C LYS A 157 7.78 27.67 42.12
N CYS A 158 7.13 26.92 41.22
CA CYS A 158 5.84 26.28 41.49
C CYS A 158 5.92 25.33 42.69
N SER A 159 6.97 24.49 42.74
CA SER A 159 7.19 23.53 43.82
C SER A 159 7.35 24.22 45.19
N SER A 160 8.14 25.30 45.25
CA SER A 160 8.29 26.10 46.47
C SER A 160 6.94 26.65 46.92
N GLN A 161 6.18 27.26 46.00
CA GLN A 161 4.88 27.84 46.34
C GLN A 161 3.84 26.82 46.79
N ILE A 162 3.80 25.63 46.17
CA ILE A 162 2.92 24.54 46.62
C ILE A 162 3.29 24.14 48.07
N THR A 163 4.59 24.05 48.37
CA THR A 163 5.08 23.69 49.70
C THR A 163 4.81 24.80 50.72
N ASP A 164 4.97 26.06 50.34
CA ASP A 164 4.72 27.22 51.22
C ASP A 164 3.23 27.37 51.53
N SER A 165 2.34 27.09 50.58
CA SER A 165 0.88 27.05 50.80
C SER A 165 0.45 25.95 51.80
N THR A 166 1.25 24.89 51.97
CA THR A 166 1.02 23.86 53.01
C THR A 166 1.56 24.24 54.39
N ALA A 167 2.34 25.32 54.50
CA ALA A 167 3.00 25.74 55.75
C ALA A 167 2.39 27.02 56.38
N LEU A 168 1.37 27.62 55.74
CA LEU A 168 0.84 28.94 56.12
C LEU A 168 -0.11 28.86 57.32
N LYS A 169 0.21 29.59 58.41
CA LYS A 169 -0.71 29.83 59.55
C LYS A 169 -1.64 31.01 59.22
N SER A 170 -2.89 30.98 59.71
CA SER A 170 -4.01 31.83 59.24
C SER A 170 -3.88 33.35 59.35
N ASP A 171 -2.85 33.89 60.00
CA ASP A 171 -2.86 35.29 60.47
C ASP A 171 -1.91 36.24 59.71
N GLN A 172 -1.32 35.83 58.58
CA GLN A 172 -0.47 36.69 57.74
C GLN A 172 -0.79 36.49 56.25
N CYS A 173 -1.91 37.04 55.77
CA CYS A 173 -2.41 36.78 54.42
C CYS A 173 -2.91 38.05 53.72
N SER A 174 -2.00 38.82 53.11
CA SER A 174 -2.36 39.67 51.97
C SER A 174 -1.15 39.92 51.06
N ASP A 175 -0.06 40.48 51.59
CA ASP A 175 0.97 41.06 50.74
C ASP A 175 1.94 40.01 50.15
N SER A 176 2.30 38.98 50.92
CA SER A 176 3.18 37.89 50.46
C SER A 176 2.53 37.04 49.37
N THR A 177 1.24 36.72 49.49
CA THR A 177 0.48 35.94 48.51
C THR A 177 0.30 36.69 47.19
N ILE A 178 0.11 38.02 47.25
CA ILE A 178 0.02 38.87 46.05
C ILE A 178 1.35 38.90 45.30
N ILE A 179 2.48 39.09 46.01
CA ILE A 179 3.82 39.08 45.41
C ILE A 179 4.11 37.72 44.77
N ALA A 180 3.86 36.63 45.50
CA ALA A 180 4.05 35.27 45.01
C ALA A 180 3.19 34.98 43.75
N THR A 181 1.94 35.45 43.73
CA THR A 181 1.05 35.30 42.58
C THR A 181 1.56 36.10 41.38
N TRP A 182 2.01 37.35 41.59
CA TRP A 182 2.55 38.19 40.54
C TRP A 182 3.82 37.61 39.91
N GLU A 183 4.70 37.03 40.71
CA GLU A 183 5.91 36.34 40.22
C GLU A 183 5.58 35.17 39.29
N LEU A 184 4.59 34.32 39.65
CA LEU A 184 4.16 33.22 38.79
C LEU A 184 3.58 33.72 37.46
N VAL A 185 2.73 34.75 37.53
CA VAL A 185 2.12 35.35 36.33
C VAL A 185 3.20 35.97 35.44
N SER A 186 4.17 36.67 36.01
CA SER A 186 5.31 37.26 35.29
C SER A 186 6.12 36.19 34.55
N LEU A 187 6.46 35.08 35.22
CA LEU A 187 7.14 33.94 34.60
C LEU A 187 6.31 33.29 33.49
N ALA A 188 4.99 33.21 33.66
CA ALA A 188 4.11 32.63 32.66
C ALA A 188 4.07 33.50 31.39
N TYR A 189 3.97 34.82 31.53
CA TYR A 189 4.06 35.74 30.40
C TYR A 189 5.43 35.70 29.72
N GLN A 190 6.51 35.56 30.50
CA GLN A 190 7.85 35.39 29.95
C GLN A 190 7.97 34.11 29.13
N LEU A 191 7.48 32.97 29.64
CA LEU A 191 7.47 31.71 28.89
C LEU A 191 6.57 31.77 27.66
N ARG A 192 5.43 32.46 27.73
CA ARG A 192 4.58 32.70 26.55
C ARG A 192 5.28 33.54 25.49
N SER A 193 5.99 34.59 25.90
CA SER A 193 6.80 35.37 24.97
C SER A 193 7.88 34.50 24.30
N ILE A 194 8.58 33.67 25.08
CA ILE A 194 9.56 32.71 24.53
C ILE A 194 8.87 31.73 23.58
N TYR A 195 7.68 31.22 23.94
CA TYR A 195 6.89 30.32 23.10
C TYR A 195 6.56 30.96 21.75
N ASP A 196 6.09 32.20 21.72
CA ASP A 196 5.70 32.89 20.48
C ASP A 196 6.89 33.04 19.51
N HIS A 197 8.05 33.43 20.03
CA HIS A 197 9.27 33.53 19.24
C HIS A 197 9.77 32.15 18.77
N LEU A 198 9.84 31.18 19.69
CA LEU A 198 10.34 29.84 19.39
C LEU A 198 9.43 29.15 18.37
N ARG A 199 8.12 29.26 18.52
CA ARG A 199 7.13 28.67 17.60
C ARG A 199 7.35 29.15 16.17
N GLN A 200 7.50 30.46 15.96
CA GLN A 200 7.77 31.01 14.63
C GLN A 200 9.07 30.45 14.04
N GLN A 201 10.14 30.39 14.84
CA GLN A 201 11.42 29.82 14.41
C GLN A 201 11.29 28.33 14.06
N VAL A 202 10.58 27.54 14.87
CA VAL A 202 10.36 26.12 14.62
C VAL A 202 9.52 25.91 13.36
N GLU A 203 8.53 26.76 13.08
CA GLU A 203 7.75 26.73 11.83
C GLU A 203 8.64 27.02 10.60
N VAL A 204 9.52 28.01 10.67
CA VAL A 204 10.52 28.28 9.61
C VAL A 204 11.46 27.09 9.40
N CYS A 205 12.01 26.54 10.50
CA CYS A 205 12.89 25.37 10.45
C CYS A 205 12.20 24.17 9.81
N HIS A 206 10.94 23.93 10.18
CA HIS A 206 10.13 22.85 9.66
C HIS A 206 9.91 23.00 8.15
N HIS A 207 9.47 24.18 7.69
CA HIS A 207 9.23 24.43 6.28
C HIS A 207 10.50 24.29 5.43
N GLN A 208 11.63 24.86 5.89
CA GLN A 208 12.92 24.68 5.20
C GLN A 208 13.33 23.20 5.11
N THR A 209 13.13 22.45 6.20
CA THR A 209 13.47 21.02 6.23
C THR A 209 12.60 20.22 5.28
N GLU A 210 11.30 20.49 5.22
CA GLU A 210 10.38 19.82 4.29
C GLU A 210 10.73 20.11 2.83
N THR A 211 10.98 21.38 2.48
CA THR A 211 11.36 21.77 1.12
C THR A 211 12.67 21.11 0.69
N LYS A 212 13.70 21.13 1.55
CA LYS A 212 14.99 20.47 1.28
C LYS A 212 14.84 18.94 1.17
N LEU A 213 14.02 18.33 2.04
CA LEU A 213 13.74 16.90 2.00
C LEU A 213 13.04 16.49 0.70
N TYR A 214 12.04 17.25 0.27
CA TYR A 214 11.32 17.03 -0.98
C TYR A 214 12.27 17.10 -2.20
N HIS A 215 13.14 18.12 -2.26
CA HIS A 215 14.15 18.21 -3.32
C HIS A 215 15.17 17.07 -3.26
N LYS A 216 15.59 16.65 -2.05
CA LYS A 216 16.49 15.48 -1.90
C LYS A 216 15.82 14.21 -2.42
N LEU A 217 14.53 14.01 -2.13
CA LEU A 217 13.73 12.89 -2.67
C LEU A 217 13.63 12.94 -4.20
N LEU A 218 13.47 14.10 -4.81
CA LEU A 218 13.44 14.21 -6.27
C LEU A 218 14.78 13.87 -6.94
N ASN A 219 15.90 14.14 -6.26
CA ASN A 219 17.24 13.92 -6.80
C ASN A 219 17.76 12.50 -6.55
N ILE A 220 17.44 11.91 -5.39
CA ILE A 220 18.02 10.61 -5.00
C ILE A 220 17.69 9.49 -6.00
N PHE A 221 16.51 9.52 -6.62
CA PHE A 221 16.10 8.53 -7.62
C PHE A 221 16.72 8.76 -9.01
N LYS A 222 17.37 9.90 -9.25
CA LYS A 222 18.11 10.20 -10.48
C LYS A 222 19.58 9.74 -10.40
N GLU A 223 20.07 9.54 -9.18
CA GLU A 223 21.45 9.16 -8.89
C GLU A 223 21.55 7.65 -8.66
N THR A 224 22.64 7.03 -9.11
CA THR A 224 22.93 5.63 -8.80
C THR A 224 23.53 5.52 -7.41
N GLN A 225 22.84 4.83 -6.50
CA GLN A 225 23.35 4.60 -5.14
C GLN A 225 24.16 3.31 -5.06
N VAL A 226 24.99 3.19 -4.03
CA VAL A 226 25.77 1.96 -3.75
C VAL A 226 24.84 0.82 -3.37
N ASP A 227 23.85 1.10 -2.52
CA ASP A 227 22.79 0.19 -2.12
C ASP A 227 21.47 0.95 -1.92
N ASN A 228 20.39 0.22 -1.69
CA ASN A 228 19.05 0.78 -1.48
C ASN A 228 18.86 1.47 -0.11
N GLN A 229 19.87 1.52 0.76
CA GLN A 229 19.68 1.94 2.15
C GLN A 229 19.46 3.43 2.31
N GLU A 230 20.16 4.30 1.57
CA GLU A 230 19.93 5.75 1.65
C GLU A 230 18.52 6.11 1.18
N VAL A 231 18.05 5.48 0.10
CA VAL A 231 16.68 5.67 -0.44
C VAL A 231 15.62 5.22 0.57
N LEU A 232 15.71 3.97 1.04
CA LEU A 232 14.72 3.42 1.98
C LEU A 232 14.74 4.15 3.33
N SER A 233 15.93 4.55 3.77
CA SER A 233 16.09 5.38 4.96
C SER A 233 15.36 6.70 4.80
N LEU A 234 15.60 7.43 3.69
CA LEU A 234 15.00 8.73 3.42
C LEU A 234 13.47 8.65 3.34
N LEU A 235 12.92 7.54 2.82
CA LEU A 235 11.48 7.30 2.76
C LEU A 235 10.87 6.94 4.12
N PHE A 236 11.48 6.00 4.87
CA PHE A 236 10.79 5.35 6.00
C PHE A 236 11.45 5.59 7.36
N ALA A 237 12.78 5.69 7.42
CA ALA A 237 13.53 5.71 8.67
C ALA A 237 13.93 7.12 9.13
N LEU A 238 13.12 8.16 8.87
CA LEU A 238 13.47 9.55 9.26
C LEU A 238 13.34 9.81 10.76
N ARG A 239 12.43 9.09 11.43
CA ARG A 239 12.05 9.30 12.83
C ARG A 239 12.11 8.03 13.68
N ASP A 240 12.20 6.88 13.03
CA ASP A 240 12.11 5.56 13.63
C ASP A 240 13.14 4.65 12.97
N ASP A 241 13.98 4.03 13.79
CA ASP A 241 15.02 3.10 13.32
C ASP A 241 14.41 1.74 12.91
N PHE A 242 13.18 1.45 13.36
CA PHE A 242 12.42 0.24 13.02
C PHE A 242 11.07 0.58 12.38
N PRO A 243 11.07 1.23 11.20
CA PRO A 243 9.85 1.76 10.59
C PRO A 243 8.97 0.68 9.95
N LEU A 244 9.48 -0.54 9.81
CA LEU A 244 8.79 -1.65 9.17
C LEU A 244 8.26 -2.63 10.21
N LYS A 245 7.18 -3.32 9.87
CA LYS A 245 6.72 -4.52 10.58
C LYS A 245 6.51 -5.66 9.60
N GLN A 246 6.86 -6.87 10.04
CA GLN A 246 6.42 -8.06 9.34
C GLN A 246 4.96 -8.35 9.71
N CYS A 247 4.07 -8.38 8.72
CA CYS A 247 2.63 -8.43 8.96
C CYS A 247 2.18 -9.68 9.75
N SER A 248 2.77 -10.85 9.45
CA SER A 248 2.39 -12.12 10.09
C SER A 248 2.90 -12.30 11.53
N SER A 249 4.10 -11.80 11.83
CA SER A 249 4.76 -11.99 13.14
C SER A 249 4.78 -10.74 14.02
N GLN A 250 4.38 -9.59 13.45
CA GLN A 250 4.46 -8.26 14.06
C GLN A 250 5.88 -7.84 14.51
N ALA A 251 6.91 -8.55 14.04
CA ALA A 251 8.29 -8.23 14.32
C ALA A 251 8.63 -6.81 13.80
N LYS A 252 9.27 -6.00 14.66
CA LYS A 252 9.76 -4.67 14.30
C LYS A 252 11.07 -4.81 13.52
N LEU A 253 11.16 -4.17 12.37
CA LEU A 253 12.26 -4.36 11.42
C LEU A 253 12.81 -3.04 10.94
N GLY A 254 14.12 -3.03 10.67
CA GLY A 254 14.82 -1.88 10.11
C GLY A 254 14.81 -1.92 8.58
N VAL A 255 15.22 -0.81 7.96
CA VAL A 255 15.45 -0.77 6.51
C VAL A 255 16.65 -1.64 6.08
N SER A 256 17.53 -1.99 7.03
CA SER A 256 18.65 -2.91 6.83
C SER A 256 18.23 -4.32 6.42
N ASP A 257 17.05 -4.77 6.84
CA ASP A 257 16.49 -6.08 6.47
C ASP A 257 16.16 -6.20 4.97
N LEU A 258 16.07 -5.05 4.29
CA LEU A 258 15.81 -4.93 2.85
C LEU A 258 17.09 -4.73 2.04
N LYS A 259 18.27 -4.70 2.67
CA LYS A 259 19.54 -4.47 1.99
C LYS A 259 19.78 -5.51 0.90
N SER A 260 20.25 -5.05 -0.25
CA SER A 260 20.59 -5.88 -1.42
C SER A 260 19.41 -6.63 -2.07
N LYS A 261 18.18 -6.41 -1.62
CA LYS A 261 16.96 -6.98 -2.23
C LYS A 261 16.33 -6.01 -3.23
N VAL A 262 15.59 -6.57 -4.19
CA VAL A 262 14.60 -5.79 -4.97
C VAL A 262 13.43 -5.46 -4.04
N VAL A 263 13.04 -4.19 -3.94
CA VAL A 263 11.96 -3.76 -3.05
C VAL A 263 10.79 -3.28 -3.89
N ILE A 264 9.63 -3.90 -3.69
CA ILE A 264 8.39 -3.52 -4.36
C ILE A 264 7.52 -2.75 -3.35
N LEU A 265 7.32 -1.47 -3.61
CA LEU A 265 6.47 -0.61 -2.79
C LEU A 265 5.03 -0.70 -3.29
N LEU A 266 4.18 -1.37 -2.50
CA LEU A 266 2.74 -1.40 -2.73
C LEU A 266 2.13 -0.15 -2.13
N ILE A 267 1.79 0.83 -2.97
CA ILE A 267 1.26 2.12 -2.54
C ILE A 267 -0.24 2.14 -2.83
N SER A 268 -1.05 2.35 -1.81
CA SER A 268 -2.51 2.28 -1.91
C SER A 268 -3.18 3.17 -0.86
N LYS A 269 -4.52 3.23 -0.89
CA LYS A 269 -5.31 3.71 0.24
C LYS A 269 -5.21 2.74 1.43
N PRO A 270 -5.63 3.11 2.65
CA PRO A 270 -5.63 2.21 3.81
C PRO A 270 -6.53 0.99 3.63
N GLU A 271 -7.55 1.06 2.75
CA GLU A 271 -8.38 -0.07 2.36
C GLU A 271 -7.69 -1.06 1.39
N LEU A 272 -6.43 -0.78 1.00
CA LEU A 272 -5.60 -1.58 0.11
C LEU A 272 -6.18 -1.76 -1.31
N LEU A 273 -6.64 -2.97 -1.61
CA LEU A 273 -7.13 -3.52 -2.86
C LEU A 273 -8.41 -4.28 -2.51
N SER A 274 -9.21 -4.68 -3.51
CA SER A 274 -10.28 -5.65 -3.23
C SER A 274 -9.70 -6.94 -2.61
N ILE A 275 -10.53 -7.69 -1.90
CA ILE A 275 -10.12 -8.96 -1.27
C ILE A 275 -9.59 -9.91 -2.35
N GLU A 276 -10.25 -9.94 -3.50
CA GLU A 276 -9.89 -10.76 -4.64
C GLU A 276 -8.53 -10.36 -5.24
N GLU A 277 -8.29 -9.08 -5.49
CA GLU A 277 -6.99 -8.59 -5.97
C GLU A 277 -5.86 -8.88 -4.96
N SER A 278 -6.12 -8.67 -3.67
CA SER A 278 -5.15 -8.93 -2.60
C SER A 278 -4.77 -10.42 -2.55
N LEU A 279 -5.76 -11.31 -2.58
CA LEU A 279 -5.55 -12.75 -2.59
C LEU A 279 -4.85 -13.21 -3.87
N PHE A 280 -5.17 -12.60 -5.01
CA PHE A 280 -4.49 -12.93 -6.26
C PHE A 280 -3.02 -12.51 -6.22
N LEU A 281 -2.73 -11.31 -5.70
CA LEU A 281 -1.36 -10.84 -5.54
C LEU A 281 -0.58 -11.73 -4.57
N VAL A 282 -1.20 -12.21 -3.47
CA VAL A 282 -0.59 -13.20 -2.57
C VAL A 282 -0.31 -14.53 -3.30
N GLN A 283 -1.25 -15.00 -4.11
CA GLN A 283 -1.04 -16.20 -4.92
C GLN A 283 0.13 -16.02 -5.90
N GLN A 284 0.20 -14.87 -6.57
CA GLN A 284 1.20 -14.55 -7.57
C GLN A 284 2.60 -14.28 -6.98
N THR A 285 2.68 -13.92 -5.70
CA THR A 285 3.97 -13.54 -5.08
C THR A 285 4.46 -14.55 -4.05
N HIS A 286 3.61 -15.01 -3.13
CA HIS A 286 4.03 -15.86 -2.02
C HIS A 286 3.84 -17.34 -2.33
N ASN A 287 2.66 -17.73 -2.84
CA ASN A 287 2.32 -19.13 -3.11
C ASN A 287 2.82 -19.62 -4.48
N HIS A 288 3.42 -18.73 -5.26
CA HIS A 288 3.86 -18.99 -6.62
C HIS A 288 4.97 -20.05 -6.64
N PRO A 289 4.94 -21.07 -7.53
CA PRO A 289 5.95 -22.13 -7.56
C PRO A 289 7.38 -21.59 -7.66
N HIS A 290 7.61 -20.64 -8.56
CA HIS A 290 8.88 -19.94 -8.74
C HIS A 290 9.33 -19.07 -7.57
N ASN A 291 8.46 -18.74 -6.60
CA ASN A 291 8.87 -17.94 -5.44
C ASN A 291 9.98 -18.65 -4.63
N LYS A 292 10.00 -19.98 -4.59
CA LYS A 292 11.05 -20.75 -3.89
C LYS A 292 12.47 -20.40 -4.32
N ASP A 293 12.65 -19.97 -5.57
CA ASP A 293 13.96 -19.63 -6.12
C ASP A 293 14.36 -18.17 -5.85
N VAL A 294 13.39 -17.30 -5.52
CA VAL A 294 13.57 -15.84 -5.45
C VAL A 294 13.07 -15.20 -4.15
N GLU A 295 12.51 -15.96 -3.21
CA GLU A 295 11.87 -15.47 -1.98
C GLU A 295 12.80 -14.59 -1.13
N ALA A 296 14.08 -14.92 -1.07
CA ALA A 296 15.08 -14.13 -0.35
C ALA A 296 15.60 -12.91 -1.13
N SER A 297 15.30 -12.83 -2.44
CA SER A 297 15.87 -11.87 -3.39
C SER A 297 15.03 -10.60 -3.56
N TYR A 298 13.76 -10.62 -3.15
CA TYR A 298 12.89 -9.44 -3.15
C TYR A 298 12.01 -9.35 -1.91
N ALA A 299 11.45 -8.17 -1.69
CA ALA A 299 10.51 -7.90 -0.61
C ALA A 299 9.40 -6.97 -1.08
N ILE A 300 8.17 -7.21 -0.64
CA ILE A 300 7.04 -6.31 -0.85
C ILE A 300 6.81 -5.52 0.44
N VAL A 301 6.70 -4.19 0.32
CA VAL A 301 6.44 -3.29 1.45
C VAL A 301 5.16 -2.52 1.16
N TRP A 302 4.14 -2.72 1.99
CA TRP A 302 2.90 -1.95 1.92
C TRP A 302 3.08 -0.55 2.53
N VAL A 303 2.81 0.46 1.71
CA VAL A 303 2.90 1.89 2.01
C VAL A 303 1.51 2.52 1.84
N PRO A 304 0.68 2.51 2.89
CA PRO A 304 -0.66 3.09 2.81
C PRO A 304 -0.59 4.62 2.87
N ILE A 305 -1.42 5.26 2.05
CA ILE A 305 -1.52 6.72 1.92
C ILE A 305 -2.94 7.13 2.33
N PRO A 306 -3.11 8.03 3.32
CA PRO A 306 -4.44 8.44 3.77
C PRO A 306 -5.20 9.14 2.66
N VAL A 307 -6.53 8.95 2.64
CA VAL A 307 -7.42 9.56 1.66
C VAL A 307 -7.39 11.08 1.76
N SER A 308 -7.24 11.59 2.98
CA SER A 308 -7.13 13.02 3.28
C SER A 308 -5.68 13.43 3.63
N SER A 309 -5.50 14.64 4.18
CA SER A 309 -4.22 15.09 4.73
C SER A 309 -3.87 14.42 6.06
N THR A 310 -4.86 13.83 6.75
CA THR A 310 -4.69 13.16 8.04
C THR A 310 -5.35 11.78 8.04
N TRP A 311 -4.85 10.92 8.92
CA TRP A 311 -5.42 9.60 9.17
C TRP A 311 -6.64 9.70 10.07
N THR A 312 -7.75 9.12 9.65
CA THR A 312 -8.96 8.90 10.46
C THR A 312 -8.80 7.65 11.33
N ASN A 313 -9.63 7.52 12.37
CA ASN A 313 -9.63 6.32 13.22
C ASN A 313 -10.04 5.07 12.42
N ALA A 314 -11.03 5.19 11.52
CA ALA A 314 -11.45 4.09 10.66
C ALA A 314 -10.34 3.60 9.73
N GLU A 315 -9.55 4.52 9.13
CA GLU A 315 -8.39 4.15 8.31
C GLU A 315 -7.33 3.41 9.14
N LYS A 316 -7.10 3.82 10.39
CA LYS A 316 -6.16 3.13 11.30
C LYS A 316 -6.62 1.72 11.63
N GLU A 317 -7.88 1.56 12.02
CA GLU A 317 -8.47 0.25 12.33
C GLU A 317 -8.41 -0.71 11.12
N ASN A 318 -8.77 -0.21 9.92
CA ASN A 318 -8.67 -0.98 8.68
C ASN A 318 -7.22 -1.38 8.37
N PHE A 319 -6.28 -0.44 8.52
CA PHE A 319 -4.87 -0.72 8.32
C PHE A 319 -4.37 -1.80 9.28
N GLU A 320 -4.70 -1.70 10.57
CA GLU A 320 -4.29 -2.67 11.58
C GLU A 320 -4.84 -4.06 11.27
N TYR A 321 -6.11 -4.17 10.88
CA TYR A 321 -6.72 -5.43 10.47
C TYR A 321 -6.01 -6.08 9.27
N LEU A 322 -5.82 -5.32 8.18
CA LEU A 322 -5.23 -5.83 6.94
C LEU A 322 -3.74 -6.16 7.10
N SER A 323 -3.00 -5.29 7.79
CA SER A 323 -1.56 -5.47 8.01
C SER A 323 -1.22 -6.61 8.96
N ASN A 324 -2.20 -7.25 9.61
CA ASN A 324 -1.96 -8.47 10.40
C ASN A 324 -2.26 -9.75 9.59
N SER A 325 -2.85 -9.62 8.40
CA SER A 325 -3.36 -10.75 7.61
C SER A 325 -2.52 -11.07 6.37
N LEU A 326 -1.69 -10.13 5.91
CA LEU A 326 -0.92 -10.26 4.68
C LEU A 326 0.49 -10.84 4.93
N PRO A 327 1.13 -11.49 3.95
CA PRO A 327 2.46 -12.10 4.12
C PRO A 327 3.63 -11.11 3.94
N TRP A 328 3.36 -9.88 3.48
CA TRP A 328 4.38 -8.88 3.13
C TRP A 328 4.79 -8.01 4.32
N TYR A 329 5.76 -7.12 4.12
CA TYR A 329 6.08 -6.07 5.09
C TYR A 329 5.07 -4.93 4.99
N SER A 330 4.94 -4.14 6.05
CA SER A 330 4.21 -2.86 6.02
C SER A 330 4.91 -1.79 6.86
N ILE A 331 4.58 -0.53 6.59
CA ILE A 331 5.00 0.58 7.46
C ILE A 331 4.32 0.43 8.82
N ARG A 332 5.10 0.38 9.91
CA ARG A 332 4.58 0.09 11.26
C ARG A 332 3.64 1.17 11.78
N GLN A 333 3.94 2.44 11.52
CA GLN A 333 3.18 3.61 11.99
C GLN A 333 2.99 4.61 10.83
N PRO A 334 2.09 4.33 9.88
CA PRO A 334 1.96 5.12 8.64
C PRO A 334 1.38 6.52 8.81
N TRP A 335 0.96 6.90 10.02
CA TRP A 335 0.55 8.27 10.39
C TRP A 335 1.71 9.15 10.91
N LEU A 336 2.90 8.59 11.14
CA LEU A 336 4.10 9.31 11.55
C LEU A 336 5.07 9.78 10.43
N PRO A 337 5.01 9.33 9.16
CA PRO A 337 5.91 9.78 8.11
C PRO A 337 5.97 11.30 7.97
N ASN A 338 7.09 11.79 7.45
CA ASN A 338 7.25 13.21 7.17
C ASN A 338 6.30 13.63 6.03
N SER A 339 5.65 14.79 6.18
CA SER A 339 4.71 15.32 5.19
C SER A 339 5.34 15.40 3.79
N ALA A 340 6.61 15.82 3.68
CA ALA A 340 7.32 15.92 2.41
C ALA A 340 7.46 14.55 1.70
N VAL A 341 7.62 13.46 2.45
CA VAL A 341 7.66 12.09 1.88
C VAL A 341 6.28 11.71 1.36
N VAL A 342 5.22 11.96 2.14
CA VAL A 342 3.84 11.65 1.73
C VAL A 342 3.45 12.46 0.48
N THR A 343 3.77 13.76 0.46
CA THR A 343 3.54 14.63 -0.69
C THR A 343 4.31 14.16 -1.92
N PHE A 344 5.60 13.82 -1.77
CA PHE A 344 6.39 13.24 -2.84
C PHE A 344 5.75 11.97 -3.41
N ILE A 345 5.36 11.02 -2.55
CA ILE A 345 4.71 9.77 -3.00
C ILE A 345 3.40 10.07 -3.73
N LYS A 346 2.56 10.97 -3.20
CA LYS A 346 1.30 11.38 -3.84
C LYS A 346 1.52 11.99 -5.23
N GLU A 347 2.49 12.87 -5.37
CA GLU A 347 2.74 13.60 -6.62
C GLU A 347 3.52 12.76 -7.65
N ALA A 348 4.55 12.04 -7.21
CA ALA A 348 5.45 11.32 -8.12
C ALA A 348 4.91 9.94 -8.54
N TRP A 349 4.24 9.22 -7.63
CA TRP A 349 3.88 7.81 -7.85
C TRP A 349 2.38 7.54 -7.75
N TYR A 350 1.65 8.27 -6.92
CA TYR A 350 0.26 7.96 -6.55
C TYR A 350 -0.78 9.00 -7.04
N CYS A 351 -0.52 9.61 -8.19
CA CYS A 351 -1.29 10.77 -8.69
C CYS A 351 -2.78 10.47 -8.94
N LYS A 352 -3.14 9.25 -9.38
CA LYS A 352 -4.53 8.87 -9.71
C LYS A 352 -5.32 8.31 -8.53
N SER A 353 -4.71 8.19 -7.35
CA SER A 353 -5.31 7.49 -6.20
C SER A 353 -5.71 6.03 -6.47
N GLU A 354 -5.09 5.41 -7.48
CA GLU A 354 -5.19 3.98 -7.79
C GLU A 354 -3.97 3.25 -7.24
N PRO A 355 -4.11 2.03 -6.70
CA PRO A 355 -2.99 1.25 -6.21
C PRO A 355 -1.88 1.07 -7.26
N VAL A 356 -0.63 1.28 -6.84
CA VAL A 356 0.56 1.11 -7.69
C VAL A 356 1.61 0.27 -6.99
N LEU A 357 2.37 -0.48 -7.78
CA LEU A 357 3.50 -1.28 -7.30
C LEU A 357 4.80 -0.74 -7.89
N VAL A 358 5.48 0.15 -7.16
CA VAL A 358 6.74 0.76 -7.61
C VAL A 358 7.91 -0.17 -7.27
N VAL A 359 8.73 -0.53 -8.26
CA VAL A 359 9.85 -1.45 -8.07
C VAL A 359 11.15 -0.67 -7.96
N LEU A 360 11.86 -0.88 -6.85
CA LEU A 360 13.22 -0.42 -6.60
C LEU A 360 14.18 -1.60 -6.73
N ASN A 361 15.27 -1.45 -7.48
CA ASN A 361 16.33 -2.45 -7.50
C ASN A 361 17.15 -2.44 -6.18
N SER A 362 18.15 -3.31 -6.09
CA SER A 362 19.05 -3.40 -4.91
C SER A 362 19.88 -2.14 -4.64
N GLN A 363 19.94 -1.21 -5.61
CA GLN A 363 20.58 0.10 -5.51
C GLN A 363 19.57 1.23 -5.22
N GLY A 364 18.28 0.91 -5.03
CA GLY A 364 17.24 1.92 -4.75
C GLY A 364 16.78 2.73 -5.97
N THR A 365 17.18 2.35 -7.19
CA THR A 365 16.71 2.98 -8.43
C THR A 365 15.35 2.41 -8.84
N VAL A 366 14.44 3.27 -9.29
CA VAL A 366 13.13 2.85 -9.82
C VAL A 366 13.31 2.14 -11.16
N THR A 367 13.06 0.83 -11.21
CA THR A 367 13.16 0.01 -12.43
C THR A 367 11.81 -0.25 -13.10
N ASN A 368 10.71 -0.07 -12.35
CA ASN A 368 9.35 -0.10 -12.88
C ASN A 368 8.46 0.81 -12.04
N PRO A 369 7.86 1.87 -12.63
CA PRO A 369 7.00 2.78 -11.89
C PRO A 369 5.64 2.17 -11.52
N ASN A 370 5.19 1.11 -12.21
CA ASN A 370 4.00 0.36 -11.81
C ASN A 370 4.02 -1.08 -12.37
N ALA A 371 4.40 -2.03 -11.53
CA ALA A 371 4.49 -3.45 -11.85
C ALA A 371 3.20 -4.24 -11.54
N ILE A 372 2.07 -3.58 -11.24
CA ILE A 372 0.84 -4.28 -10.82
C ILE A 372 0.36 -5.29 -11.85
N ASP A 373 0.24 -4.88 -13.11
CA ASP A 373 -0.18 -5.80 -14.18
C ASP A 373 0.86 -6.90 -14.41
N MET A 374 2.15 -6.55 -14.35
CA MET A 374 3.24 -7.52 -14.52
C MET A 374 3.16 -8.64 -13.47
N LEU A 375 2.89 -8.29 -12.21
CA LEU A 375 2.71 -9.25 -11.12
C LEU A 375 1.44 -10.09 -11.28
N PHE A 376 0.33 -9.51 -11.73
CA PHE A 376 -0.90 -10.27 -11.99
C PHE A 376 -0.79 -11.24 -13.18
N ILE A 377 0.09 -10.97 -14.14
CA ILE A 377 0.28 -11.81 -15.32
C ILE A 377 1.29 -12.93 -15.06
N TRP A 378 2.42 -12.59 -14.43
CA TRP A 378 3.63 -13.42 -14.39
C TRP A 378 4.08 -13.82 -12.99
N GLY A 379 3.49 -13.23 -11.94
CA GLY A 379 3.86 -13.50 -10.56
C GLY A 379 5.36 -13.44 -10.29
N ALA A 380 5.88 -14.41 -9.56
CA ALA A 380 7.31 -14.47 -9.18
C ALA A 380 8.25 -14.65 -10.40
N ARG A 381 7.77 -15.18 -11.54
CA ARG A 381 8.59 -15.32 -12.77
C ARG A 381 8.99 -13.97 -13.35
N ALA A 382 8.29 -12.91 -12.98
CA ALA A 382 8.60 -11.56 -13.40
C ALA A 382 9.85 -10.97 -12.75
N TYR A 383 10.47 -11.62 -11.74
CA TYR A 383 11.72 -11.15 -11.14
C TYR A 383 12.78 -10.82 -12.21
N PRO A 384 13.46 -9.65 -12.15
CA PRO A 384 13.49 -8.64 -11.08
C PRO A 384 12.43 -7.52 -11.20
N PHE A 385 11.30 -7.78 -11.86
CA PHE A 385 10.12 -6.90 -11.97
C PHE A 385 10.38 -5.56 -12.68
N SER A 386 11.45 -5.47 -13.47
CA SER A 386 11.78 -4.27 -14.24
C SER A 386 10.92 -4.14 -15.50
N ALA A 387 10.75 -2.91 -15.99
CA ALA A 387 10.06 -2.67 -17.25
C ALA A 387 10.78 -3.31 -18.46
N SER A 388 12.11 -3.47 -18.38
CA SER A 388 12.87 -4.21 -19.41
C SER A 388 12.54 -5.70 -19.38
N ARG A 389 12.44 -6.29 -18.19
CA ARG A 389 12.07 -7.69 -18.01
C ARG A 389 10.65 -7.97 -18.50
N GLU A 390 9.72 -7.03 -18.29
CA GLU A 390 8.35 -7.13 -18.84
C GLU A 390 8.36 -7.24 -20.37
N LYS A 391 9.22 -6.47 -21.06
CA LYS A 391 9.37 -6.54 -22.52
C LYS A 391 9.94 -7.88 -22.98
N GLU A 392 10.94 -8.42 -22.29
CA GLU A 392 11.53 -9.73 -22.58
C GLU A 392 10.48 -10.85 -22.47
N LEU A 393 9.72 -10.87 -21.36
CA LEU A 393 8.66 -11.85 -21.15
C LEU A 393 7.62 -11.81 -22.27
N TRP A 394 7.28 -10.62 -22.76
CA TRP A 394 6.36 -10.48 -23.88
C TRP A 394 6.92 -10.91 -25.23
N GLN A 395 8.23 -10.85 -25.44
CA GLN A 395 8.86 -11.34 -26.67
C GLN A 395 8.87 -12.87 -26.75
N GLU A 396 8.96 -13.53 -25.60
CA GLU A 396 8.97 -14.99 -25.49
C GLU A 396 7.54 -15.59 -25.50
N GLN A 397 6.51 -14.76 -25.26
CA GLN A 397 5.15 -15.23 -25.03
C GLN A 397 4.27 -15.24 -26.29
N ASN A 398 3.72 -16.43 -26.58
CA ASN A 398 2.68 -16.62 -27.58
C ASN A 398 1.30 -16.84 -26.94
N TRP A 399 0.24 -16.57 -27.72
CA TRP A 399 -1.13 -16.93 -27.35
C TRP A 399 -1.31 -18.45 -27.39
N THR A 400 -1.39 -19.06 -26.22
CA THR A 400 -1.52 -20.52 -26.04
C THR A 400 -2.54 -20.81 -24.95
N LEU A 401 -3.07 -22.04 -24.93
CA LEU A 401 -3.99 -22.47 -23.88
C LEU A 401 -3.31 -22.38 -22.50
N HIS A 402 -2.04 -22.81 -22.43
CA HIS A 402 -1.25 -22.69 -21.21
C HIS A 402 -1.20 -21.26 -20.70
N PHE A 403 -0.84 -20.31 -21.57
CA PHE A 403 -0.78 -18.90 -21.19
C PHE A 403 -2.12 -18.36 -20.72
N LEU A 404 -3.23 -18.74 -21.34
CA LEU A 404 -4.57 -18.28 -20.97
C LEU A 404 -4.95 -18.68 -19.53
N ILE A 405 -4.60 -19.90 -19.11
CA ILE A 405 -4.97 -20.44 -17.79
C ILE A 405 -3.84 -20.39 -16.76
N ASP A 406 -2.66 -19.93 -17.18
CA ASP A 406 -1.41 -20.07 -16.43
C ASP A 406 -1.57 -19.59 -15.00
N GLU A 407 -1.16 -20.44 -14.05
CA GLU A 407 -1.08 -20.16 -12.61
C GLU A 407 -2.37 -19.62 -11.96
N ILE A 408 -3.54 -19.72 -12.62
CA ILE A 408 -4.84 -19.41 -12.03
C ILE A 408 -5.28 -20.59 -11.15
N ASP A 409 -5.34 -21.78 -11.73
CA ASP A 409 -5.72 -23.02 -11.06
C ASP A 409 -4.68 -24.14 -11.33
N PRO A 410 -3.94 -24.60 -10.31
CA PRO A 410 -2.89 -25.62 -10.48
C PRO A 410 -3.38 -26.94 -11.09
N LEU A 411 -4.64 -27.33 -10.87
CA LEU A 411 -5.17 -28.56 -11.44
C LEU A 411 -5.43 -28.40 -12.94
N LEU A 412 -5.92 -27.23 -13.36
CA LEU A 412 -6.08 -26.91 -14.78
C LEU A 412 -4.72 -26.81 -15.49
N THR A 413 -3.73 -26.18 -14.88
CA THR A 413 -2.36 -26.12 -15.42
C THR A 413 -1.79 -27.52 -15.64
N LYS A 414 -1.87 -28.39 -14.63
CA LYS A 414 -1.41 -29.79 -14.74
C LYS A 414 -2.09 -30.56 -15.88
N ARG A 415 -3.39 -30.36 -16.09
CA ARG A 415 -4.14 -31.01 -17.17
C ARG A 415 -3.68 -30.56 -18.56
N VAL A 416 -3.28 -29.29 -18.70
CA VAL A 416 -2.68 -28.77 -19.94
C VAL A 416 -1.29 -29.35 -20.16
N GLU A 417 -0.48 -29.48 -19.12
CA GLU A 417 0.84 -30.14 -19.19
C GLU A 417 0.74 -31.61 -19.62
N GLU A 418 -0.31 -32.31 -19.20
CA GLU A 418 -0.63 -33.68 -19.66
C GLU A 418 -1.05 -33.75 -21.14
N GLY A 419 -1.14 -32.63 -21.86
CA GLY A 419 -1.45 -32.59 -23.28
C GLY A 419 -2.93 -32.74 -23.63
N ARG A 420 -3.83 -32.57 -22.63
CA ARG A 420 -5.28 -32.70 -22.84
C ARG A 420 -5.82 -31.55 -23.70
N ASN A 421 -6.91 -31.83 -24.42
CA ASN A 421 -7.69 -30.76 -25.05
C ASN A 421 -8.63 -30.16 -24.00
N ILE A 422 -8.68 -28.83 -23.92
CA ILE A 422 -9.56 -28.12 -22.97
C ILE A 422 -10.38 -27.09 -23.73
N CYS A 423 -11.68 -27.06 -23.44
CA CYS A 423 -12.61 -26.04 -23.87
C CYS A 423 -12.99 -25.17 -22.66
N ILE A 424 -12.57 -23.92 -22.69
CA ILE A 424 -12.93 -22.88 -21.72
C ILE A 424 -14.10 -22.09 -22.28
N TYR A 425 -15.13 -21.83 -21.49
CA TYR A 425 -16.29 -21.10 -21.99
C TYR A 425 -16.96 -20.23 -20.91
N GLY A 426 -17.63 -19.17 -21.37
CA GLY A 426 -18.36 -18.21 -20.55
C GLY A 426 -19.75 -17.91 -21.15
N SER A 427 -20.75 -17.76 -20.28
CA SER A 427 -22.14 -17.49 -20.65
C SER A 427 -22.97 -17.02 -19.44
N ASN A 428 -24.05 -16.27 -19.67
CA ASN A 428 -25.08 -15.92 -18.67
C ASN A 428 -26.40 -16.69 -18.87
N SER A 429 -26.45 -17.61 -19.84
CA SER A 429 -27.65 -18.37 -20.21
C SER A 429 -27.48 -19.83 -19.84
N ILE A 430 -28.22 -20.28 -18.81
CA ILE A 430 -28.21 -21.69 -18.42
C ILE A 430 -28.70 -22.60 -19.55
N ASP A 431 -29.67 -22.15 -20.35
CA ASP A 431 -30.22 -22.91 -21.46
C ASP A 431 -29.15 -23.12 -22.53
N TRP A 432 -28.38 -22.08 -22.86
CA TRP A 432 -27.25 -22.20 -23.78
C TRP A 432 -26.18 -23.13 -23.23
N ILE A 433 -25.85 -23.04 -21.94
CA ILE A 433 -24.86 -23.93 -21.32
C ILE A 433 -25.30 -25.39 -21.39
N VAL A 434 -26.57 -25.68 -21.09
CA VAL A 434 -27.13 -27.05 -21.16
C VAL A 434 -27.09 -27.57 -22.59
N GLU A 435 -27.51 -26.78 -23.57
CA GLU A 435 -27.50 -27.18 -24.98
C GLU A 435 -26.07 -27.39 -25.49
N PHE A 436 -25.18 -26.43 -25.22
CA PHE A 436 -23.77 -26.48 -25.61
C PHE A 436 -23.07 -27.70 -25.03
N THR A 437 -23.19 -27.95 -23.73
CA THR A 437 -22.57 -29.10 -23.07
C THR A 437 -23.12 -30.43 -23.59
N ALA A 438 -24.43 -30.52 -23.88
CA ALA A 438 -25.01 -31.70 -24.50
C ALA A 438 -24.43 -31.99 -25.90
N LYS A 439 -24.24 -30.97 -26.75
CA LYS A 439 -23.59 -31.15 -28.06
C LYS A 439 -22.12 -31.54 -27.93
N MET A 440 -21.41 -30.98 -26.96
CA MET A 440 -20.02 -31.32 -26.69
C MET A 440 -19.85 -32.77 -26.19
N GLU A 441 -20.81 -33.30 -25.44
CA GLU A 441 -20.82 -34.71 -25.04
C GLU A 441 -20.96 -35.66 -26.24
N ILE A 442 -21.67 -35.27 -27.31
CA ILE A 442 -21.72 -36.05 -28.56
C ILE A 442 -20.32 -36.18 -29.16
N ILE A 443 -19.56 -35.08 -29.19
CA ILE A 443 -18.19 -35.05 -29.70
C ILE A 443 -17.25 -35.90 -28.82
N LYS A 444 -17.40 -35.84 -27.49
CA LYS A 444 -16.62 -36.71 -26.58
C LYS A 444 -16.89 -38.19 -26.82
N ARG A 445 -18.16 -38.57 -27.01
CA ARG A 445 -18.56 -39.95 -27.31
C ARG A 445 -18.03 -40.44 -28.66
N ALA A 446 -17.77 -39.53 -29.60
CA ALA A 446 -17.11 -39.84 -30.87
C ALA A 446 -15.60 -40.07 -30.76
N GLY A 447 -15.03 -40.10 -29.54
CA GLY A 447 -13.64 -40.46 -29.27
C GLY A 447 -12.71 -39.26 -29.03
N VAL A 448 -13.24 -38.04 -28.98
CA VAL A 448 -12.43 -36.85 -28.66
C VAL A 448 -12.25 -36.73 -27.15
N GLN A 449 -11.01 -36.82 -26.69
CA GLN A 449 -10.67 -36.51 -25.29
C GLN A 449 -10.68 -34.99 -25.10
N LEU A 450 -11.76 -34.45 -24.54
CA LEU A 450 -11.96 -33.03 -24.32
C LEU A 450 -12.51 -32.77 -22.92
N GLU A 451 -11.92 -31.81 -22.23
CA GLU A 451 -12.41 -31.34 -20.94
C GLU A 451 -13.08 -29.98 -21.08
N MET A 452 -14.21 -29.80 -20.39
CA MET A 452 -15.01 -28.58 -20.44
C MET A 452 -14.83 -27.84 -19.11
N VAL A 453 -14.45 -26.56 -19.18
CA VAL A 453 -14.25 -25.68 -18.03
C VAL A 453 -15.10 -24.43 -18.17
N TYR A 454 -16.05 -24.26 -17.27
CA TYR A 454 -16.85 -23.05 -17.18
C TYR A 454 -16.13 -22.00 -16.32
N VAL A 455 -15.84 -20.83 -16.90
CA VAL A 455 -15.11 -19.73 -16.22
C VAL A 455 -16.01 -18.54 -15.86
N GLY A 456 -17.33 -18.71 -15.97
CA GLY A 456 -18.28 -17.65 -15.62
C GLY A 456 -18.12 -16.40 -16.48
N LYS A 457 -18.44 -15.26 -15.88
CA LYS A 457 -18.31 -13.91 -16.46
C LYS A 457 -17.56 -12.98 -15.51
N ARG A 458 -17.03 -11.88 -16.05
CA ARG A 458 -16.28 -10.86 -15.30
C ARG A 458 -17.11 -10.23 -14.19
N ASN A 459 -18.38 -9.91 -14.49
CA ASN A 459 -19.32 -9.37 -13.51
C ASN A 459 -20.11 -10.49 -12.84
N SER A 460 -19.68 -10.90 -11.65
CA SER A 460 -20.37 -11.92 -10.85
C SER A 460 -21.67 -11.37 -10.25
N THR A 461 -22.75 -11.33 -11.03
CA THR A 461 -24.10 -11.10 -10.50
C THR A 461 -24.58 -12.32 -9.68
N PRO A 462 -25.57 -12.17 -8.77
CA PRO A 462 -26.17 -13.31 -8.07
C PRO A 462 -26.61 -14.42 -9.03
N HIS A 463 -27.15 -14.03 -10.19
CA HIS A 463 -27.53 -14.94 -11.28
C HIS A 463 -26.36 -15.79 -11.81
N VAL A 464 -25.15 -15.22 -11.97
CA VAL A 464 -23.97 -15.98 -12.40
C VAL A 464 -23.53 -16.99 -11.33
N LYS A 465 -23.70 -16.67 -10.04
CA LYS A 465 -23.43 -17.61 -8.94
C LYS A 465 -24.42 -18.78 -8.95
N ASP A 466 -25.69 -18.51 -9.23
CA ASP A 466 -26.73 -19.54 -9.36
C ASP A 466 -26.46 -20.46 -10.57
N ILE A 467 -26.00 -19.89 -11.69
CA ILE A 467 -25.56 -20.67 -12.85
C ILE A 467 -24.38 -21.57 -12.47
N LEU A 468 -23.38 -21.05 -11.77
CA LEU A 468 -22.21 -21.83 -11.36
C LEU A 468 -22.59 -23.00 -10.43
N ALA A 469 -23.51 -22.76 -9.50
CA ALA A 469 -24.09 -23.80 -8.65
C ALA A 469 -24.85 -24.85 -9.47
N ASN A 470 -25.64 -24.42 -10.46
CA ASN A 470 -26.39 -25.31 -11.34
C ASN A 470 -25.50 -26.16 -12.26
N VAL A 471 -24.43 -25.58 -12.82
CA VAL A 471 -23.44 -26.31 -13.65
C VAL A 471 -22.80 -27.42 -12.84
N SER A 472 -22.42 -27.11 -11.59
CA SER A 472 -21.82 -28.07 -10.66
C SER A 472 -22.82 -29.14 -10.24
N TYR A 473 -24.04 -28.75 -9.84
CA TYR A 473 -25.09 -29.68 -9.40
C TYR A 473 -25.51 -30.64 -10.51
N LYS A 474 -25.67 -30.14 -11.73
CA LYS A 474 -26.05 -30.95 -12.90
C LYS A 474 -24.87 -31.71 -13.53
N ASN A 475 -23.65 -31.57 -13.00
CA ASN A 475 -22.42 -32.15 -13.54
C ASN A 475 -22.24 -31.90 -15.06
N LEU A 476 -22.60 -30.70 -15.53
CA LEU A 476 -22.54 -30.38 -16.97
C LEU A 476 -21.09 -30.23 -17.46
N SER A 477 -20.22 -29.70 -16.59
CA SER A 477 -18.80 -29.48 -16.83
C SER A 477 -18.07 -29.22 -15.52
N SER A 478 -16.74 -29.11 -15.56
CA SER A 478 -15.99 -28.58 -14.42
C SER A 478 -16.19 -27.06 -14.33
N ALA A 479 -16.55 -26.54 -13.16
CA ALA A 479 -16.72 -25.11 -12.95
C ALA A 479 -15.54 -24.55 -12.17
N LEU A 480 -14.98 -23.43 -12.64
CA LEU A 480 -13.92 -22.72 -11.95
C LEU A 480 -14.49 -22.07 -10.67
N PRO A 481 -13.87 -22.23 -9.48
CA PRO A 481 -14.38 -21.62 -8.26
C PRO A 481 -14.47 -20.09 -8.37
N SER A 482 -15.44 -19.47 -7.70
CA SER A 482 -15.73 -18.02 -7.80
C SER A 482 -14.49 -17.13 -7.67
N MET A 483 -13.58 -17.44 -6.74
CA MET A 483 -12.33 -16.71 -6.56
C MET A 483 -11.40 -16.83 -7.76
N LYS A 484 -11.24 -18.04 -8.29
CA LYS A 484 -10.39 -18.33 -9.44
C LYS A 484 -10.95 -17.73 -10.73
N THR A 485 -12.28 -17.66 -10.86
CA THR A 485 -12.96 -16.90 -11.92
C THR A 485 -12.56 -15.43 -11.88
N HIS A 486 -12.57 -14.80 -10.70
CA HIS A 486 -12.11 -13.41 -10.58
C HIS A 486 -10.64 -13.26 -11.00
N PHE A 487 -9.77 -14.19 -10.60
CA PHE A 487 -8.35 -14.17 -10.98
C PHE A 487 -8.15 -14.28 -12.49
N PHE A 488 -8.92 -15.15 -13.15
CA PHE A 488 -8.91 -15.30 -14.61
C PHE A 488 -9.21 -13.97 -15.31
N TRP A 489 -10.30 -13.31 -14.94
CA TRP A 489 -10.71 -12.05 -15.57
C TRP A 489 -9.77 -10.88 -15.23
N LEU A 490 -9.33 -10.78 -13.97
CA LEU A 490 -8.36 -9.77 -13.53
C LEU A 490 -7.02 -9.91 -14.25
N ARG A 491 -6.56 -11.14 -14.50
CA ARG A 491 -5.35 -11.42 -15.27
C ARG A 491 -5.50 -11.01 -16.74
N LEU A 492 -6.62 -11.34 -17.39
CA LEU A 492 -6.90 -10.89 -18.77
C LEU A 492 -6.93 -9.37 -18.90
N ASP A 493 -7.59 -8.68 -17.97
CA ASP A 493 -7.59 -7.23 -17.90
C ASP A 493 -6.17 -6.65 -17.75
N SER A 494 -5.35 -7.29 -16.92
CA SER A 494 -3.95 -6.91 -16.72
C SER A 494 -3.12 -7.10 -18.00
N ILE A 495 -3.34 -8.20 -18.73
CA ILE A 495 -2.70 -8.45 -20.04
C ILE A 495 -3.02 -7.30 -21.00
N ARG A 496 -4.31 -6.95 -21.14
CA ARG A 496 -4.75 -5.87 -22.03
C ARG A 496 -4.09 -4.54 -21.63
N ARG A 497 -4.11 -4.18 -20.34
CA ARG A 497 -3.48 -2.94 -19.83
C ARG A 497 -1.96 -2.91 -20.07
N SER A 498 -1.26 -4.01 -19.78
CA SER A 498 0.19 -4.13 -19.97
C SER A 498 0.57 -3.96 -21.45
N LYS A 499 -0.10 -4.69 -22.36
CA LYS A 499 0.13 -4.59 -23.80
C LYS A 499 -0.16 -3.21 -24.37
N LEU A 500 -1.28 -2.59 -23.98
CA LEU A 500 -1.60 -1.22 -24.40
C LEU A 500 -0.57 -0.20 -23.91
N ARG A 501 -0.04 -0.37 -22.69
CA ARG A 501 1.00 0.50 -22.11
C ARG A 501 2.33 0.39 -22.86
N LEU A 502 2.71 -0.81 -23.32
CA LEU A 502 3.94 -1.03 -24.07
C LEU A 502 3.88 -0.49 -25.51
N GLY A 503 2.68 -0.21 -26.01
CA GLY A 503 2.45 0.25 -27.38
C GLY A 503 2.44 -0.90 -28.40
N LYS A 504 1.90 -0.64 -29.59
CA LYS A 504 1.92 -1.62 -30.69
C LYS A 504 3.31 -1.66 -31.32
N PRO A 505 3.86 -2.84 -31.66
CA PRO A 505 5.05 -2.91 -32.51
C PRO A 505 4.75 -2.28 -33.88
N GLU A 506 5.68 -1.50 -34.42
CA GLU A 506 5.47 -0.64 -35.60
C GLU A 506 5.04 -1.39 -36.89
N ASN A 507 5.15 -2.73 -36.94
CA ASN A 507 4.91 -3.52 -38.15
C ASN A 507 4.11 -4.83 -37.97
N TYR A 508 3.52 -5.10 -36.80
CA TYR A 508 2.79 -6.37 -36.57
C TYR A 508 1.53 -6.19 -35.70
N THR A 509 0.49 -6.98 -35.99
CA THR A 509 -0.67 -7.16 -35.10
C THR A 509 -0.25 -8.01 -33.90
N ASP A 510 -0.53 -7.52 -32.69
CA ASP A 510 -0.24 -8.25 -31.46
C ASP A 510 -1.38 -9.27 -31.21
N ASN A 511 -1.14 -10.51 -31.64
CA ASN A 511 -2.13 -11.59 -31.56
C ASN A 511 -2.63 -11.82 -30.13
N VAL A 512 -1.77 -11.65 -29.10
CA VAL A 512 -2.20 -11.79 -27.71
C VAL A 512 -3.16 -10.67 -27.34
N LEU A 513 -2.82 -9.42 -27.68
CA LEU A 513 -3.70 -8.29 -27.42
C LEU A 513 -5.04 -8.42 -28.16
N ASP A 514 -5.02 -8.85 -29.42
CA ASP A 514 -6.23 -8.99 -30.24
C ASP A 514 -7.16 -10.07 -29.67
N GLU A 515 -6.64 -11.24 -29.31
CA GLU A 515 -7.43 -12.34 -28.74
C GLU A 515 -7.96 -12.01 -27.33
N VAL A 516 -7.14 -11.39 -26.47
CA VAL A 516 -7.58 -10.96 -25.14
C VAL A 516 -8.64 -9.86 -25.24
N SER A 517 -8.45 -8.89 -26.14
CA SER A 517 -9.43 -7.82 -26.35
C SER A 517 -10.76 -8.40 -26.84
N ALA A 518 -10.72 -9.31 -27.81
CA ALA A 518 -11.93 -9.97 -28.30
C ALA A 518 -12.68 -10.73 -27.20
N LEU A 519 -11.98 -11.46 -26.31
CA LEU A 519 -12.60 -12.15 -25.18
C LEU A 519 -13.25 -11.18 -24.18
N LEU A 520 -12.54 -10.10 -23.84
CA LEU A 520 -13.04 -9.10 -22.90
C LEU A 520 -14.23 -8.33 -23.48
N ASP A 521 -14.22 -8.03 -24.77
CA ASP A 521 -15.29 -7.30 -25.45
C ASP A 521 -16.55 -8.15 -25.62
N ILE A 522 -16.41 -9.44 -25.95
CA ILE A 522 -17.52 -10.40 -25.98
C ILE A 522 -18.18 -10.53 -24.60
N ASP A 523 -17.39 -10.63 -23.53
CA ASP A 523 -17.94 -10.72 -22.17
C ASP A 523 -18.70 -9.44 -21.77
N ASN A 524 -18.19 -8.25 -22.15
CA ASN A 524 -18.87 -6.97 -21.90
C ASN A 524 -20.21 -6.84 -22.64
N ASN A 525 -20.33 -7.45 -23.83
CA ASN A 525 -21.57 -7.47 -24.62
C ASN A 525 -22.56 -8.55 -24.16
N ASP A 526 -22.25 -9.22 -23.06
CA ASP A 526 -23.02 -10.32 -22.51
C ASP A 526 -23.17 -11.53 -23.45
N GLU A 527 -22.30 -11.66 -24.45
CA GLU A 527 -22.35 -12.73 -25.43
C GLU A 527 -21.72 -14.04 -24.91
N ASN A 528 -22.15 -15.17 -25.48
CA ASN A 528 -21.60 -16.48 -25.16
C ASN A 528 -20.33 -16.72 -25.95
N TRP A 529 -19.36 -17.44 -25.41
CA TRP A 529 -18.11 -17.73 -26.10
C TRP A 529 -17.46 -19.03 -25.63
N ALA A 530 -16.60 -19.58 -26.47
CA ALA A 530 -15.76 -20.72 -26.12
C ALA A 530 -14.38 -20.61 -26.77
N VAL A 531 -13.36 -21.03 -26.01
CA VAL A 531 -11.96 -21.15 -26.45
C VAL A 531 -11.56 -22.61 -26.29
N ILE A 532 -11.16 -23.24 -27.38
CA ILE A 532 -10.71 -24.63 -27.39
C ILE A 532 -9.22 -24.64 -27.69
N GLY A 533 -8.43 -25.28 -26.84
CA GLY A 533 -6.99 -25.38 -27.02
C GLY A 533 -6.42 -26.75 -26.66
N ARG A 534 -5.17 -27.00 -27.03
CA ARG A 534 -4.45 -28.26 -26.79
C ARG A 534 -3.10 -28.05 -26.15
N GLY A 535 -2.88 -28.66 -24.99
CA GLY A 535 -1.55 -28.83 -24.39
C GLY A 535 -0.75 -27.54 -24.13
N SER A 536 0.47 -27.69 -23.59
CA SER A 536 1.27 -26.54 -23.16
C SER A 536 1.93 -25.75 -24.30
N ASN A 537 2.34 -26.44 -25.36
CA ASN A 537 3.20 -25.87 -26.41
C ASN A 537 2.55 -25.84 -27.79
N SER A 538 1.24 -26.09 -27.90
CA SER A 538 0.55 -25.99 -29.19
C SER A 538 0.04 -24.56 -29.43
N ILE A 539 0.17 -24.12 -30.67
CA ILE A 539 -0.49 -22.92 -31.21
C ILE A 539 -1.94 -23.25 -31.63
N ASP A 540 -2.37 -24.52 -31.47
CA ASP A 540 -3.74 -24.95 -31.67
C ASP A 540 -4.66 -24.43 -30.56
N ILE A 541 -5.06 -23.17 -30.70
CA ILE A 541 -6.11 -22.52 -29.92
C ILE A 541 -7.09 -21.86 -30.87
N ILE A 542 -8.39 -22.05 -30.62
CA ILE A 542 -9.47 -21.54 -31.45
C ILE A 542 -10.48 -20.87 -30.52
N ARG A 543 -10.67 -19.57 -30.71
CA ARG A 543 -11.74 -18.79 -30.06
C ARG A 543 -12.93 -18.68 -31.01
N LEU A 544 -14.13 -18.91 -30.50
CA LEU A 544 -15.38 -18.74 -31.22
C LEU A 544 -16.42 -18.02 -30.37
N GLU A 545 -17.18 -17.16 -31.03
CA GLU A 545 -18.43 -16.59 -30.52
C GLU A 545 -19.51 -17.69 -30.46
N GLY A 546 -20.41 -17.57 -29.49
CA GLY A 546 -21.44 -18.56 -29.18
C GLY A 546 -22.28 -19.01 -30.38
N PRO A 547 -22.84 -18.08 -31.19
CA PRO A 547 -23.64 -18.47 -32.37
C PRO A 547 -22.84 -19.29 -33.39
N LYS A 548 -21.62 -18.85 -33.72
CA LYS A 548 -20.73 -19.58 -34.66
C LYS A 548 -20.31 -20.93 -34.11
N MET A 549 -20.07 -21.01 -32.80
CA MET A 549 -19.77 -22.28 -32.15
C MET A 549 -20.96 -23.24 -32.27
N MET A 550 -22.19 -22.80 -31.98
CA MET A 550 -23.38 -23.65 -32.07
C MET A 550 -23.63 -24.14 -33.50
N GLU A 551 -23.51 -23.26 -34.50
CA GLU A 551 -23.61 -23.63 -35.92
C GLU A 551 -22.58 -24.71 -36.29
N CYS A 552 -21.34 -24.57 -35.83
CA CYS A 552 -20.29 -25.55 -36.07
C CYS A 552 -20.62 -26.91 -35.42
N LEU A 553 -21.14 -26.90 -34.19
CA LEU A 553 -21.52 -28.11 -33.46
C LEU A 553 -22.74 -28.82 -34.08
N ASP A 554 -23.70 -28.06 -34.62
CA ASP A 554 -24.85 -28.63 -35.33
C ASP A 554 -24.44 -29.39 -36.60
N LEU A 555 -23.36 -28.94 -37.24
CA LEU A 555 -22.80 -29.59 -38.41
C LEU A 555 -21.90 -30.79 -38.08
N PHE A 556 -21.71 -31.15 -36.80
CA PHE A 556 -20.86 -32.28 -36.40
C PHE A 556 -21.16 -33.60 -37.11
N PRO A 557 -22.43 -33.99 -37.40
CA PRO A 557 -22.70 -35.19 -38.17
C PRO A 557 -22.06 -35.20 -39.58
N SER A 558 -21.81 -34.02 -40.16
CA SER A 558 -21.21 -33.88 -41.50
C SER A 558 -19.68 -33.88 -41.48
N TRP A 559 -19.04 -33.31 -40.47
CA TRP A 559 -17.57 -33.21 -40.39
C TRP A 559 -16.93 -34.18 -39.39
N GLY A 560 -17.71 -34.83 -38.52
CA GLY A 560 -17.22 -35.76 -37.50
C GLY A 560 -16.50 -36.99 -38.08
N GLY A 561 -16.83 -37.39 -39.32
CA GLY A 561 -16.09 -38.43 -40.04
C GLY A 561 -14.62 -38.09 -40.29
N ASN A 562 -14.29 -36.79 -40.36
CA ASN A 562 -12.92 -36.32 -40.62
C ASN A 562 -12.03 -36.37 -39.36
N LEU A 563 -12.55 -36.75 -38.20
CA LEU A 563 -11.77 -36.84 -36.96
C LEU A 563 -10.62 -37.83 -37.05
N ALA A 564 -10.81 -38.95 -37.76
CA ALA A 564 -9.79 -39.98 -37.92
C ALA A 564 -8.63 -39.52 -38.83
N GLU A 565 -8.94 -38.72 -39.86
CA GLU A 565 -7.96 -38.29 -40.87
C GLU A 565 -7.27 -36.98 -40.49
N LEU A 566 -8.02 -35.98 -40.02
CA LEU A 566 -7.52 -34.63 -39.76
C LEU A 566 -7.23 -34.36 -38.27
N GLY A 567 -7.63 -35.27 -37.38
CA GLY A 567 -7.66 -35.01 -35.95
C GLY A 567 -8.69 -33.95 -35.55
N PHE A 568 -8.88 -33.76 -34.24
CA PHE A 568 -9.92 -32.86 -33.73
C PHE A 568 -9.78 -31.41 -34.21
N PHE A 569 -8.61 -30.79 -34.05
CA PHE A 569 -8.39 -29.40 -34.47
C PHE A 569 -8.39 -29.22 -35.99
N GLY A 570 -7.89 -30.20 -36.76
CA GLY A 570 -7.92 -30.15 -38.21
C GLY A 570 -9.35 -30.24 -38.75
N ALA A 571 -10.15 -31.17 -38.23
CA ALA A 571 -11.56 -31.32 -38.58
C ALA A 571 -12.37 -30.07 -38.19
N LEU A 572 -12.12 -29.52 -36.99
CA LEU A 572 -12.80 -28.30 -36.51
C LEU A 572 -12.46 -27.08 -37.39
N ARG A 573 -11.18 -26.88 -37.75
CA ARG A 573 -10.79 -25.79 -38.67
C ARG A 573 -11.40 -25.97 -40.06
N HIS A 574 -11.48 -27.20 -40.56
CA HIS A 574 -12.12 -27.49 -41.83
C HIS A 574 -13.62 -27.16 -41.80
N ALA A 575 -14.32 -27.47 -40.70
CA ALA A 575 -15.73 -27.14 -40.52
C ALA A 575 -16.01 -25.63 -40.44
N LEU A 576 -15.06 -24.86 -39.89
CA LEU A 576 -15.15 -23.40 -39.76
C LEU A 576 -14.70 -22.65 -41.01
N ALA A 577 -14.02 -23.32 -41.95
CA ALA A 577 -13.61 -22.70 -43.20
C ALA A 577 -14.83 -22.32 -44.03
N PRO A 578 -14.88 -21.12 -44.63
CA PRO A 578 -16.00 -20.73 -45.46
C PRO A 578 -16.17 -21.73 -46.61
N PRO A 579 -17.42 -22.09 -46.97
CA PRO A 579 -17.65 -22.99 -48.09
C PRO A 579 -17.03 -22.38 -49.34
N ILE A 580 -16.21 -23.17 -50.05
CA ILE A 580 -15.69 -22.80 -51.37
C ILE A 580 -16.89 -22.75 -52.31
N LEU A 581 -17.55 -21.60 -52.38
CA LEU A 581 -18.54 -21.32 -53.41
C LEU A 581 -17.80 -21.27 -54.74
N PRO A 582 -18.13 -22.12 -55.73
CA PRO A 582 -17.56 -22.01 -57.06
C PRO A 582 -18.11 -20.75 -57.72
N ARG A 583 -17.50 -19.59 -57.46
CA ARG A 583 -17.74 -18.39 -58.25
C ARG A 583 -16.95 -18.52 -59.56
N PRO A 584 -17.58 -18.34 -60.73
CA PRO A 584 -16.84 -18.24 -61.98
C PRO A 584 -15.82 -17.10 -61.88
N CYS A 585 -14.59 -17.34 -62.35
CA CYS A 585 -13.57 -16.29 -62.44
C CYS A 585 -14.01 -15.21 -63.44
N GLY A 586 -14.11 -13.95 -63.02
CA GLY A 586 -14.43 -12.80 -63.89
C GLY A 586 -13.20 -12.11 -64.49
N HIS A 587 -12.02 -12.74 -64.45
CA HIS A 587 -10.81 -12.19 -65.07
C HIS A 587 -10.66 -12.74 -66.49
N ASP A 588 -10.48 -11.87 -67.47
CA ASP A 588 -10.15 -12.27 -68.84
C ASP A 588 -8.65 -12.14 -69.11
N PHE A 589 -8.05 -13.14 -69.73
CA PHE A 589 -6.65 -13.14 -70.14
C PHE A 589 -6.54 -13.55 -71.61
N THR A 590 -6.05 -12.64 -72.46
CA THR A 590 -5.82 -12.90 -73.87
C THR A 590 -4.36 -13.31 -74.08
N HIS A 591 -4.13 -14.60 -74.36
CA HIS A 591 -2.81 -15.09 -74.79
C HIS A 591 -2.80 -15.31 -76.32
N PRO A 592 -1.75 -14.88 -77.04
CA PRO A 592 -1.56 -15.26 -78.43
C PRO A 592 -1.11 -16.73 -78.46
N SER A 593 -2.06 -17.66 -78.57
CA SER A 593 -1.77 -19.10 -78.70
C SER A 593 -2.15 -19.60 -80.08
N LYS A 594 -1.32 -20.48 -80.65
CA LYS A 594 -1.57 -21.19 -81.93
C LYS A 594 -2.34 -22.51 -81.74
N GLU A 595 -2.74 -22.85 -80.51
CA GLU A 595 -3.41 -24.13 -80.23
C GLU A 595 -4.93 -24.01 -80.21
N GLN A 596 -5.58 -24.64 -81.19
CA GLN A 596 -7.03 -24.83 -81.27
C GLN A 596 -7.49 -25.91 -80.28
N GLY A 597 -8.47 -25.56 -79.46
CA GLY A 597 -9.17 -26.49 -78.57
C GLY A 597 -9.82 -25.79 -77.39
N GLU A 598 -11.07 -26.16 -77.09
CA GLU A 598 -11.73 -25.86 -75.82
C GLU A 598 -11.00 -26.61 -74.70
N GLY A 599 -10.55 -25.88 -73.68
CA GLY A 599 -9.85 -26.44 -72.54
C GLY A 599 -10.10 -25.60 -71.30
N VAL A 600 -9.99 -26.22 -70.13
CA VAL A 600 -10.10 -25.54 -68.84
C VAL A 600 -8.71 -25.06 -68.43
N VAL A 601 -8.55 -23.75 -68.24
CA VAL A 601 -7.28 -23.13 -67.80
C VAL A 601 -7.46 -22.62 -66.38
N VAL A 602 -6.50 -22.85 -65.49
CA VAL A 602 -6.58 -22.36 -64.11
C VAL A 602 -6.08 -20.91 -64.04
N CYS A 603 -6.88 -20.01 -63.49
CA CYS A 603 -6.51 -18.60 -63.33
C CYS A 603 -5.26 -18.46 -62.45
N GLY A 604 -4.23 -17.76 -62.93
CA GLY A 604 -3.01 -17.51 -62.16
C GLY A 604 -3.23 -16.69 -60.87
N LYS A 605 -4.28 -15.84 -60.84
CA LYS A 605 -4.58 -14.92 -59.72
C LYS A 605 -5.52 -15.52 -58.68
N CYS A 606 -6.65 -16.08 -59.09
CA CYS A 606 -7.66 -16.61 -58.16
C CYS A 606 -7.71 -18.15 -58.11
N LYS A 607 -6.87 -18.85 -58.88
CA LYS A 607 -6.79 -20.32 -58.93
C LYS A 607 -8.09 -21.06 -59.30
N HIS A 608 -9.09 -20.34 -59.82
CA HIS A 608 -10.34 -20.92 -60.32
C HIS A 608 -10.19 -21.42 -61.77
N PRO A 609 -10.88 -22.50 -62.17
CA PRO A 609 -10.94 -22.96 -63.54
C PRO A 609 -11.69 -21.96 -64.45
N MET A 610 -11.13 -21.68 -65.62
CA MET A 610 -11.62 -20.76 -66.63
C MET A 610 -11.87 -21.50 -67.95
N LYS A 611 -12.93 -21.14 -68.68
CA LYS A 611 -13.17 -21.65 -70.04
C LYS A 611 -12.30 -20.87 -71.04
N LYS A 612 -11.54 -21.59 -71.87
CA LYS A 612 -10.79 -21.02 -72.98
C LYS A 612 -11.74 -20.75 -74.15
N PHE A 613 -11.81 -19.50 -74.61
CA PHE A 613 -12.55 -19.10 -75.82
C PHE A 613 -11.56 -18.60 -76.88
N VAL A 614 -11.76 -18.97 -78.14
CA VAL A 614 -10.96 -18.50 -79.28
C VAL A 614 -11.70 -17.35 -79.95
N MET A 615 -11.10 -16.17 -79.94
CA MET A 615 -11.63 -15.00 -80.65
C MET A 615 -10.91 -14.89 -82.00
N TYR A 616 -11.64 -15.09 -83.10
CA TYR A 616 -11.14 -14.77 -84.44
C TYR A 616 -11.31 -13.27 -84.67
N LYS A 617 -10.25 -12.62 -85.16
CA LYS A 617 -10.24 -11.19 -85.43
C LYS A 617 -10.75 -10.89 -86.84
#